data_AF-A0A031LJH7-F1
#
_entry.id   AF-A0A031LJH7-F1
#
_cell.length_a   1.000
_cell.length_b   1.000
_cell.length_c   1.000
_cell.angle_alpha   90.00
_cell.angle_beta   90.00
_cell.angle_gamma   90.00
#
_symmetry.space_group_name_H-M   'P 1'
#
loop_
_entity.id
_entity.type
_entity.pdbx_description
1 polymer ?
#
loop_
_entity_poly.entity_id
_entity_poly.type
_entity_poly.pdbx_seq_one_letter_code
_entity_poly.pdbx_strand_id
1 'polypeptide(L)'
;MNIQIIVGSVREGRTAIKVANWVQNTISSYNYSTIQTEIVDLKEWDLPFFAGANPPLTGIYDQPKQQEWAAQIAKGDAFIFISPEYNHGY
;
A
#
# COMPACT_ATOMS: atom_id res chain seq x y z
N MET A 1 5.00 -16.20 1.78
CA MET A 1 5.23 -14.83 2.28
C MET A 1 4.64 -13.86 1.28
N ASN A 2 3.67 -13.07 1.68
CA ASN A 2 3.06 -12.02 0.87
C ASN A 2 3.69 -10.67 1.18
N ILE A 3 4.32 -10.05 0.18
CA ILE A 3 4.93 -8.73 0.29
C ILE A 3 3.99 -7.71 -0.36
N GLN A 4 3.51 -6.74 0.42
CA GLN A 4 2.70 -5.65 -0.12
C GLN A 4 3.58 -4.45 -0.46
N ILE A 5 3.52 -4.01 -1.72
CA ILE A 5 4.25 -2.86 -2.25
C ILE A 5 3.27 -1.67 -2.25
N ILE A 6 3.41 -0.78 -1.27
CA ILE A 6 2.49 0.34 -1.05
C ILE A 6 2.97 1.57 -1.80
N VAL A 7 2.13 2.07 -2.71
CA VAL A 7 2.40 3.29 -3.48
C VAL A 7 1.88 4.50 -2.71
N GLY A 8 2.79 5.29 -2.14
CA GLY A 8 2.44 6.39 -1.22
C GLY A 8 1.91 7.65 -1.89
N SER A 9 2.23 7.87 -3.17
CA SER A 9 1.75 9.05 -3.90
C SER A 9 0.35 8.81 -4.47
N VAL A 10 -0.57 9.77 -4.28
CA VAL A 10 -1.89 9.79 -4.95
C VAL A 10 -1.96 10.75 -6.13
N ARG A 11 -0.88 11.49 -6.42
CA ARG A 11 -0.85 12.47 -7.52
C ARG A 11 -1.03 11.83 -8.90
N GLU A 12 -1.63 12.60 -9.81
CA GLU A 12 -1.62 12.29 -11.23
C GLU A 12 -0.20 12.29 -11.79
N GLY A 13 0.08 11.38 -12.72
CA GLY A 13 1.41 11.25 -13.35
C GLY A 13 2.53 10.83 -12.38
N ARG A 14 2.21 10.35 -11.17
CA ARG A 14 3.18 9.94 -10.15
C ARG A 14 4.24 8.97 -10.67
N THR A 15 5.52 9.24 -10.35
CA THR A 15 6.62 8.30 -10.64
C THR A 15 6.57 7.06 -9.75
N ALA A 16 5.97 7.16 -8.55
CA ALA A 16 5.92 6.09 -7.56
C ALA A 16 5.34 4.77 -8.12
N ILE A 17 4.30 4.82 -8.96
CA ILE A 17 3.71 3.61 -9.56
C ILE A 17 4.69 2.90 -10.51
N LYS A 18 5.55 3.65 -11.22
CA LYS A 18 6.58 3.05 -12.10
C LYS A 18 7.62 2.31 -11.27
N VAL A 19 8.03 2.89 -10.14
CA VAL A 19 8.94 2.25 -9.19
C VAL A 19 8.31 0.99 -8.58
N ALA A 20 7.01 1.01 -8.24
CA ALA A 20 6.31 -0.15 -7.71
C ALA A 20 6.30 -1.33 -8.68
N ASN A 21 5.98 -1.05 -9.94
CA ASN A 21 6.04 -2.05 -11.00
C ASN A 21 7.46 -2.59 -11.21
N TRP A 22 8.47 -1.72 -11.16
CA TRP A 22 9.87 -2.14 -11.25
C TRP A 22 10.27 -3.07 -10.07
N VAL A 23 9.89 -2.74 -8.84
CA VAL A 23 10.13 -3.59 -7.67
C VAL A 23 9.44 -4.94 -7.83
N GLN A 24 8.15 -4.96 -8.19
CA GLN A 24 7.38 -6.19 -8.38
C GLN A 24 8.01 -7.10 -9.45
N ASN A 25 8.39 -6.53 -10.60
CA ASN A 25 9.05 -7.26 -11.68
C ASN A 25 10.43 -7.78 -11.26
N THR A 26 11.19 -6.99 -10.51
CA THR A 26 12.52 -7.37 -10.01
C THR A 26 12.40 -8.56 -9.06
N ILE A 27 11.49 -8.51 -8.08
CA ILE A 27 11.24 -9.63 -7.16
C ILE A 27 10.81 -10.88 -7.93
N SER A 28 9.90 -10.72 -8.90
CA SER A 28 9.41 -11.82 -9.72
C SER A 28 10.53 -12.50 -10.52
N SER A 29 11.52 -11.74 -10.99
CA SER A 29 12.64 -12.27 -11.80
C SER A 29 13.55 -13.24 -11.03
N TYR A 30 13.55 -13.20 -9.69
CA TYR A 30 14.29 -14.16 -8.87
C TYR A 30 13.61 -15.52 -8.75
N ASN A 31 12.36 -15.66 -9.20
CA ASN A 31 11.59 -16.92 -9.20
C ASN A 31 11.50 -17.62 -7.83
N TYR A 32 11.39 -16.86 -6.74
CA TYR A 32 11.18 -17.43 -5.41
C TYR A 32 9.77 -18.04 -5.30
N SER A 33 9.69 -19.37 -5.18
CA SER A 33 8.41 -20.09 -5.08
C SER A 33 7.59 -19.77 -3.82
N THR A 34 8.23 -19.20 -2.80
CA THR A 34 7.63 -18.89 -1.50
C THR A 34 7.23 -17.42 -1.34
N ILE A 35 7.52 -16.58 -2.33
CA ILE A 35 7.26 -15.12 -2.28
C ILE A 35 6.19 -14.77 -3.30
N GLN A 36 5.21 -14.01 -2.84
CA GLN A 36 4.22 -13.35 -3.67
C GLN A 36 4.26 -11.85 -3.38
N THR A 37 4.00 -11.04 -4.40
CA THR A 37 4.04 -9.58 -4.31
C THR A 37 2.75 -8.98 -4.84
N GLU A 38 2.17 -8.06 -4.09
CA GLU A 38 0.94 -7.36 -4.45
C GLU A 38 1.18 -5.85 -4.39
N ILE A 39 0.81 -5.12 -5.46
CA ILE A 39 0.86 -3.65 -5.46
C ILE A 39 -0.42 -3.13 -4.81
N VAL A 40 -0.25 -2.30 -3.78
CA VAL A 40 -1.33 -1.60 -3.07
C VAL A 40 -1.23 -0.12 -3.38
N ASP A 41 -2.06 0.37 -4.29
CA ASP A 41 -2.02 1.75 -4.76
C ASP A 41 -2.98 2.64 -3.97
N LEU A 42 -2.44 3.56 -3.15
CA LEU A 42 -3.27 4.45 -2.34
C LEU A 42 -4.18 5.36 -3.17
N LYS A 43 -3.83 5.65 -4.43
CA LYS A 43 -4.70 6.43 -5.30
C LYS A 43 -5.98 5.67 -5.66
N GLU A 44 -5.83 4.39 -5.99
CA GLU A 44 -6.97 3.53 -6.36
C GLU A 44 -7.81 3.15 -5.14
N TRP A 45 -7.17 3.02 -3.97
CA TRP A 45 -7.88 2.80 -2.72
C TRP A 45 -8.73 4.01 -2.29
N ASP A 46 -8.37 5.22 -2.72
CA ASP A 46 -9.09 6.47 -2.47
C ASP A 46 -9.57 6.57 -1.01
N LEU A 47 -8.62 6.44 -0.08
CA LEU A 47 -8.93 6.40 1.34
C LEU A 47 -9.27 7.81 1.84
N PRO A 48 -10.50 8.05 2.34
CA PRO A 48 -10.87 9.34 2.90
C PRO A 48 -10.09 9.65 4.18
N PHE A 49 -9.66 10.91 4.33
CA PHE A 49 -9.06 11.39 5.57
C PHE A 49 -10.12 11.50 6.67
N PHE A 50 -9.83 10.91 7.84
CA PHE A 50 -10.67 10.99 9.05
C PHE A 50 -12.12 10.53 8.82
N ALA A 51 -12.30 9.45 8.08
CA ALA A 51 -13.62 8.96 7.68
C ALA A 51 -14.49 8.39 8.81
N GLY A 52 -13.87 7.89 9.88
CA GLY A 52 -14.54 7.32 11.05
C GLY A 52 -14.28 8.14 12.31
N ALA A 53 -15.13 7.96 13.33
CA ALA A 53 -14.99 8.65 14.62
C ALA A 53 -13.83 8.11 15.46
N ASN A 54 -13.44 6.86 15.22
CA ASN A 54 -12.43 6.14 15.98
C ASN A 54 -11.05 6.21 15.29
N PRO A 55 -9.95 6.49 16.03
CA PRO A 55 -8.60 6.43 15.47
C PRO A 55 -8.25 5.02 14.97
N PRO A 56 -7.56 4.85 13.82
CA PRO A 56 -7.22 3.53 13.28
C PRO A 56 -6.44 2.62 14.25
N LEU A 57 -5.63 3.20 15.14
CA LEU A 57 -4.87 2.47 16.17
C LEU A 57 -5.76 1.62 17.08
N THR A 58 -7.00 2.07 17.34
CA THR A 58 -7.94 1.34 18.21
C THR A 58 -8.36 -0.03 17.65
N GLY A 59 -8.19 -0.25 16.34
CA GLY A 59 -8.72 -1.42 15.64
C GLY A 59 -10.25 -1.40 15.47
N ILE A 60 -10.93 -0.33 15.90
CA ILE A 60 -12.37 -0.16 15.73
C ILE A 60 -12.59 0.48 14.35
N TYR A 61 -13.05 -0.33 13.40
CA TYR A 61 -13.33 0.10 12.03
C TYR A 61 -14.84 0.08 11.78
N ASP A 62 -15.47 1.26 11.87
CA ASP A 62 -16.92 1.43 11.74
C ASP A 62 -17.37 1.78 10.31
N GLN A 63 -16.41 2.02 9.40
CA GLN A 63 -16.66 2.30 7.99
C GLN A 63 -16.34 1.08 7.09
N PRO A 64 -17.19 0.73 6.11
CA PRO A 64 -16.94 -0.40 5.20
C PRO A 64 -15.58 -0.34 4.49
N LYS A 65 -15.22 0.82 3.93
CA LYS A 65 -13.93 1.01 3.23
C LYS A 65 -12.72 0.84 4.15
N GLN A 66 -12.86 1.22 5.42
CA GLN A 66 -11.82 1.04 6.43
C GLN A 66 -11.66 -0.44 6.81
N GLN A 67 -12.76 -1.19 6.90
CA GLN A 67 -12.73 -2.64 7.11
C GLN A 67 -12.08 -3.36 5.93
N GLU A 68 -12.42 -3.00 4.69
CA GLU A 68 -11.78 -3.51 3.47
C GLU A 68 -10.28 -3.23 3.46
N TRP A 69 -9.89 -1.99 3.78
CA TRP A 69 -8.49 -1.59 3.88
C TRP A 69 -7.73 -2.40 4.94
N ALA A 70 -8.32 -2.54 6.13
CA ALA A 70 -7.72 -3.34 7.19
C ALA A 70 -7.55 -4.81 6.79
N ALA A 71 -8.57 -5.40 6.17
CA ALA A 71 -8.52 -6.76 5.66
C ALA A 71 -7.47 -6.92 4.55
N GLN A 72 -7.31 -5.92 3.68
CA GLN A 72 -6.26 -5.94 2.66
C GLN A 72 -4.87 -5.93 3.29
N ILE A 73 -4.58 -4.97 4.17
CA ILE A 73 -3.25 -4.83 4.79
C ILE A 73 -2.91 -6.02 5.67
N ALA A 74 -3.91 -6.66 6.31
CA ALA A 74 -3.72 -7.87 7.10
C ALA A 74 -3.22 -9.09 6.29
N LYS A 75 -3.29 -9.07 4.96
CA LYS A 75 -2.72 -10.12 4.10
C LYS A 75 -1.19 -10.06 3.99
N GLY A 76 -0.56 -8.94 4.36
CA GLY A 76 0.88 -8.73 4.19
C GLY A 76 1.69 -9.33 5.33
N ASP A 77 2.67 -10.17 4.99
CA ASP A 77 3.71 -10.63 5.93
C ASP A 77 4.87 -9.61 6.01
N ALA A 78 5.06 -8.83 4.95
CA ALA A 78 6.06 -7.77 4.84
C ALA A 78 5.55 -6.63 3.94
N PHE A 79 6.15 -5.45 4.09
CA PHE A 79 5.73 -4.24 3.38
C PHE A 79 6.93 -3.52 2.77
N ILE A 80 6.75 -3.03 1.55
CA ILE A 80 7.69 -2.11 0.88
C ILE A 80 6.93 -0.82 0.62
N PHE A 81 7.33 0.27 1.26
CA PHE A 81 6.74 1.59 1.04
C PHE A 81 7.51 2.35 -0.03
N ILE A 82 6.79 2.84 -1.04
CA ILE A 82 7.32 3.77 -2.03
C ILE A 82 6.68 5.12 -1.73
N SER A 83 7.35 5.88 -0.87
CA SER A 83 6.93 7.25 -0.57
C SER A 83 7.51 8.22 -1.60
N PRO A 84 6.71 9.20 -2.08
CA PRO A 84 7.25 10.35 -2.77
C PRO A 84 7.96 11.31 -1.81
N GLU A 85 9.05 11.94 -2.25
CA GLU A 85 9.60 13.07 -1.49
C GLU A 85 8.73 14.32 -1.69
N TYR A 86 8.18 14.85 -0.60
CA TYR A 86 7.52 16.15 -0.55
C TYR A 86 8.10 17.01 0.57
N ASN A 87 8.56 18.22 0.23
CA ASN A 87 9.11 19.19 1.20
C ASN A 87 10.23 18.61 2.09
N HIS A 88 11.14 17.83 1.50
CA HIS A 88 12.22 17.14 2.22
C HIS A 88 11.75 16.08 3.25
N GLY A 89 10.48 15.64 3.13
CA GLY A 89 9.89 14.55 3.89
C GLY A 89 9.26 13.49 2.99
N TYR A 90 8.69 12.47 3.62
CA TYR A 90 8.00 11.34 2.99
C TYR A 90 6.47 11.45 3.07
#